data_AF-A0A382Q0K1-F1
#
_entry.id   AF-A0A382Q0K1-F1
#
_cell.length_a   1.000
_cell.length_b   1.000
_cell.length_c   1.000
_cell.angle_alpha   90.00
_cell.angle_beta   90.00
_cell.angle_gamma   90.00
#
_symmetry.space_group_name_H-M   'P 1'
#
loop_
_entity.id
_entity.type
_entity.pdbx_description
1 polymer ?
#
loop_
_entity_poly.entity_id
_entity_poly.type
_entity_poly.pdbx_seq_one_letter_code
_entity_poly.pdbx_strand_id
1 'polypeptide(L)'
;MKKWSGWRSEYASNKYDVIIIGSGISGLTSGILLAKEGKKVLILEKHFKAGGWTHTFKRDNYEWDVGIHYIGEVHNPNSPVRKLFDLVSDGKLEWHKMGNNYDRIIFPDKQYNFVAPREQFIQDMVGYFPGTENKMRKYIQMVDEAVKSGQSYFANKALPNWLGNFTYNKMT
;
A
#
# COMPACT_ATOMS: atom_id res chain seq x y z
N MET A 1 -5.29 -23.13 -10.07
CA MET A 1 -4.73 -22.40 -8.91
C MET A 1 -3.34 -22.93 -8.61
N LYS A 2 -2.38 -22.06 -8.29
CA LYS A 2 -1.03 -22.47 -7.88
C LYS A 2 -1.15 -23.32 -6.61
N LYS A 3 -0.66 -24.57 -6.65
CA LYS A 3 -0.58 -25.44 -5.46
C LYS A 3 0.66 -25.05 -4.67
N TRP A 4 0.48 -24.67 -3.42
CA TRP A 4 1.59 -24.42 -2.51
C TRP A 4 2.01 -25.75 -1.87
N SER A 5 3.32 -26.01 -1.83
CA SER A 5 3.85 -27.15 -1.09
C SER A 5 3.64 -26.91 0.40
N GLY A 6 3.00 -27.85 1.07
CA GLY A 6 2.89 -27.83 2.53
C GLY A 6 4.26 -27.95 3.21
N TRP A 7 4.29 -27.64 4.51
CA TRP A 7 5.50 -27.79 5.32
C TRP A 7 6.00 -29.24 5.32
N ARG A 8 7.32 -29.41 5.25
CA ARG A 8 8.02 -30.68 5.41
C ARG A 8 9.18 -30.49 6.39
N SER A 9 9.41 -31.48 7.25
CA SER A 9 10.48 -31.43 8.26
C SER A 9 11.88 -31.26 7.65
N GLU A 10 12.10 -31.72 6.42
CA GLU A 10 13.34 -31.53 5.65
C GLU A 10 13.71 -30.05 5.45
N TYR A 11 12.74 -29.13 5.49
CA TYR A 11 13.03 -27.70 5.41
C TYR A 11 13.69 -27.19 6.68
N ALA A 12 13.48 -27.81 7.85
CA ALA A 12 14.13 -27.40 9.09
C ALA A 12 15.64 -27.65 9.08
N SER A 13 16.12 -28.62 8.31
CA SER A 13 17.55 -28.91 8.15
C SER A 13 18.28 -27.92 7.23
N ASN A 14 17.56 -27.04 6.53
CA ASN A 14 18.19 -26.01 5.70
C ASN A 14 18.69 -24.84 6.54
N LYS A 15 19.87 -24.32 6.18
CA LYS A 15 20.32 -23.02 6.68
C LYS A 15 19.60 -21.90 5.93
N TYR A 16 19.04 -20.94 6.65
CA TYR A 16 18.41 -19.72 6.14
C TYR A 16 19.07 -18.51 6.80
N ASP A 17 19.19 -17.40 6.07
CA ASP A 17 19.69 -16.14 6.62
C ASP A 17 18.58 -15.39 7.36
N VAL A 18 17.34 -15.50 6.88
CA VAL A 18 16.16 -14.82 7.44
C VAL A 18 14.95 -15.74 7.41
N ILE A 19 14.20 -15.75 8.52
CA ILE A 19 12.90 -16.41 8.62
C ILE A 19 11.84 -15.33 8.85
N ILE A 20 10.81 -15.31 8.01
CA ILE A 20 9.68 -14.38 8.08
C ILE A 20 8.42 -15.19 8.42
N ILE A 21 7.69 -14.72 9.43
CA ILE A 21 6.42 -15.33 9.84
C ILE A 21 5.26 -14.50 9.28
N GLY A 22 4.51 -15.10 8.38
CA GLY A 22 3.38 -14.50 7.66
C GLY A 22 3.75 -14.05 6.24
N SER A 23 2.85 -14.32 5.30
CA SER A 23 2.97 -13.95 3.88
C SER A 23 2.04 -12.79 3.49
N GLY A 24 1.78 -11.87 4.43
CA GLY A 24 1.13 -10.61 4.10
C GLY A 24 2.02 -9.72 3.22
N ILE A 25 1.48 -8.59 2.77
CA ILE A 25 2.21 -7.64 1.91
C ILE A 25 3.58 -7.24 2.50
N SER A 26 3.66 -6.98 3.81
CA SER A 26 4.93 -6.67 4.48
C SER A 26 5.93 -7.82 4.41
N GLY A 27 5.52 -9.04 4.76
CA GLY A 27 6.39 -10.22 4.77
C GLY A 27 6.89 -10.60 3.37
N LEU A 28 6.02 -10.52 2.36
CA LEU A 28 6.39 -10.76 0.97
C LEU A 28 7.33 -9.67 0.44
N THR A 29 7.03 -8.39 0.69
CA THR A 29 7.88 -7.27 0.30
C THR A 29 9.27 -7.38 0.94
N SER A 30 9.35 -7.56 2.26
CA SER A 30 10.62 -7.74 2.97
C SER A 30 11.39 -8.95 2.45
N GLY A 31 10.71 -10.08 2.23
CA GLY A 31 11.34 -11.30 1.74
C GLY A 31 11.91 -11.14 0.32
N ILE A 32 11.20 -10.47 -0.57
CA ILE A 32 11.68 -10.17 -1.94
C ILE A 32 12.90 -9.25 -1.89
N LEU A 33 12.85 -8.17 -1.11
CA LEU A 33 13.96 -7.23 -1.01
C LEU A 33 15.22 -7.90 -0.43
N LEU A 34 15.07 -8.70 0.63
CA LEU A 34 16.20 -9.45 1.21
C LEU A 34 16.74 -10.51 0.24
N ALA A 35 15.88 -11.19 -0.50
CA ALA A 35 16.29 -12.17 -1.50
C ALA A 35 17.05 -11.51 -2.66
N LYS A 36 16.65 -10.30 -3.09
CA LYS A 36 17.39 -9.50 -4.09
C LYS A 36 18.78 -9.10 -3.61
N GLU A 37 18.97 -8.93 -2.31
CA GLU A 37 20.28 -8.74 -1.66
C GLU A 37 21.03 -10.06 -1.39
N GLY A 38 20.63 -11.15 -2.03
CA GLY A 38 21.31 -12.45 -1.96
C GLY A 38 21.04 -13.26 -0.68
N LYS A 39 20.08 -12.85 0.17
CA LYS A 39 19.72 -13.60 1.38
C LYS A 39 18.86 -14.82 1.06
N LYS A 40 19.15 -15.95 1.70
CA LYS A 40 18.28 -17.12 1.66
C LYS A 40 17.15 -16.97 2.68
N VAL A 41 15.96 -16.62 2.18
CA VAL A 41 14.78 -16.30 3.00
C VAL A 41 13.81 -17.49 3.05
N LEU A 42 13.33 -17.81 4.26
CA LEU A 42 12.18 -18.68 4.49
C LEU A 42 10.96 -17.84 4.90
N ILE A 43 9.84 -17.96 4.20
CA ILE A 43 8.56 -17.35 4.58
C ILE A 43 7.61 -18.46 5.02
N LEU A 44 7.11 -18.38 6.25
CA LEU A 44 6.16 -19.34 6.82
C LEU A 44 4.77 -18.72 6.84
N GLU A 45 3.82 -19.36 6.16
CA GLU A 45 2.41 -18.95 6.15
C GLU A 45 1.55 -20.07 6.75
N LYS A 46 0.67 -19.70 7.68
CA LYS A 46 -0.28 -20.65 8.29
C LYS A 46 -1.45 -20.97 7.35
N HIS A 47 -1.79 -20.03 6.48
CA HIS A 47 -2.86 -20.15 5.51
C HIS A 47 -2.41 -20.97 4.29
N PHE A 48 -3.34 -21.65 3.62
CA PHE A 48 -3.02 -22.43 2.41
C PHE A 48 -2.72 -21.57 1.17
N LYS A 49 -2.87 -20.24 1.28
CA LYS A 49 -2.64 -19.26 0.21
C LYS A 49 -1.87 -18.06 0.76
N ALA A 50 -0.84 -17.65 0.03
CA ALA A 50 -0.07 -16.45 0.35
C ALA A 50 -0.84 -15.15 0.04
N GLY A 51 -0.50 -14.08 0.75
CA GLY A 51 -1.00 -12.72 0.49
C GLY A 51 -1.64 -12.03 1.70
N GLY A 52 -1.96 -12.73 2.79
CA GLY A 52 -2.64 -12.10 3.94
C GLY A 52 -3.93 -11.39 3.50
N TRP A 53 -4.14 -10.11 3.81
CA TRP A 53 -5.33 -9.37 3.34
C TRP A 53 -5.30 -8.96 1.86
N THR A 54 -4.30 -9.39 1.09
CA THR A 54 -4.13 -9.06 -0.34
C THR A 54 -4.34 -10.25 -1.28
N HIS A 55 -4.86 -11.37 -0.76
CA HIS A 55 -5.22 -12.51 -1.59
C HIS A 55 -6.68 -12.43 -2.05
N THR A 56 -7.02 -13.17 -3.10
CA THR A 56 -8.41 -13.35 -3.56
C THR A 56 -8.94 -14.74 -3.24
N PHE A 57 -10.25 -14.95 -3.22
CA PHE A 57 -10.84 -16.30 -3.25
C PHE A 57 -11.91 -16.36 -4.32
N LYS A 58 -12.23 -17.59 -4.78
CA LYS A 58 -13.28 -17.81 -5.76
C LYS A 58 -14.46 -18.50 -5.11
N ARG A 59 -15.66 -18.03 -5.43
CA ARG A 59 -16.93 -18.65 -5.07
C ARG A 59 -17.81 -18.62 -6.32
N ASP A 60 -18.22 -19.80 -6.76
CA ASP A 60 -18.89 -20.01 -8.05
C ASP A 60 -18.08 -19.37 -9.20
N ASN A 61 -18.72 -18.53 -10.00
CA ASN A 61 -18.10 -17.85 -11.14
C ASN A 61 -17.50 -16.48 -10.78
N TYR A 62 -17.41 -16.15 -9.47
CA TYR A 62 -16.95 -14.85 -8.99
C TYR A 62 -15.61 -14.98 -8.25
N GLU A 63 -14.78 -13.94 -8.38
CA GLU A 63 -13.55 -13.76 -7.63
C GLU A 63 -13.69 -12.54 -6.72
N TRP A 64 -13.28 -12.71 -5.46
CA TRP A 64 -13.48 -11.74 -4.39
C TRP A 64 -12.12 -11.41 -3.77
N ASP A 65 -11.81 -10.14 -3.58
CA ASP A 65 -10.72 -9.70 -2.70
C ASP A 65 -11.17 -9.75 -1.23
N VAL A 66 -10.20 -9.88 -0.33
CA VAL A 66 -10.47 -9.96 1.11
C VAL A 66 -10.26 -8.64 1.85
N GLY A 67 -9.71 -7.60 1.22
CA GLY A 67 -9.43 -6.36 1.94
C GLY A 67 -8.88 -5.17 1.15
N ILE A 68 -8.02 -5.35 0.15
CA ILE A 68 -7.53 -4.20 -0.64
C ILE A 68 -8.51 -3.89 -1.77
N HIS A 69 -9.13 -2.71 -1.70
CA HIS A 69 -10.06 -2.25 -2.74
C HIS A 69 -9.39 -1.40 -3.84
N TYR A 70 -8.45 -0.53 -3.47
CA TYR A 70 -7.65 0.24 -4.42
C TYR A 70 -6.35 0.77 -3.78
N ILE A 71 -5.39 1.13 -4.63
CA ILE A 71 -4.08 1.66 -4.21
C ILE A 71 -3.88 3.03 -4.87
N GLY A 72 -3.65 4.06 -4.05
CA GLY A 72 -3.39 5.42 -4.53
C GLY A 72 -1.98 5.59 -5.11
N GLU A 73 -1.75 6.70 -5.83
CA GLU A 73 -0.43 7.16 -6.31
C GLU A 73 0.33 6.25 -7.31
N VAL A 74 -0.20 5.07 -7.65
CA VAL A 74 0.45 4.13 -8.57
C VAL A 74 0.39 4.54 -10.04
N HIS A 75 -0.48 5.50 -10.38
CA HIS A 75 -0.55 6.09 -11.72
C HIS A 75 0.68 6.94 -12.07
N ASN A 76 1.42 7.42 -11.05
CA ASN A 76 2.63 8.23 -11.20
C ASN A 76 3.87 7.32 -11.08
N PRO A 77 4.65 7.09 -12.17
CA PRO A 77 5.87 6.29 -12.14
C PRO A 77 6.95 6.82 -11.18
N ASN A 78 6.89 8.10 -10.83
CA ASN A 78 7.85 8.71 -9.91
C ASN A 78 7.48 8.55 -8.44
N SER A 79 6.25 8.11 -8.12
CA SER A 79 5.81 7.95 -6.73
C SER A 79 6.62 6.84 -6.02
N PRO A 80 6.97 7.03 -4.73
CA PRO A 80 7.69 6.00 -3.98
C PRO A 80 6.93 4.66 -3.94
N VAL A 81 5.61 4.71 -3.83
CA VAL A 81 4.73 3.53 -3.82
C VAL A 81 4.82 2.79 -5.15
N ARG A 82 4.72 3.49 -6.29
CA ARG A 82 4.82 2.86 -7.61
C ARG A 82 6.18 2.20 -7.81
N LYS A 83 7.27 2.90 -7.48
CA LYS A 83 8.64 2.38 -7.57
C LYS A 83 8.84 1.12 -6.73
N LEU A 84 8.27 1.08 -5.52
CA LEU A 84 8.36 -0.09 -4.66
C LEU A 84 7.62 -1.30 -5.29
N PHE A 85 6.42 -1.10 -5.81
CA PHE A 85 5.68 -2.15 -6.52
C PHE A 85 6.42 -2.65 -7.76
N ASP A 86 6.97 -1.74 -8.56
CA ASP A 86 7.76 -2.10 -9.74
C ASP A 86 9.01 -2.89 -9.33
N LEU A 87 9.69 -2.49 -8.25
CA LEU A 87 10.85 -3.21 -7.72
C LEU A 87 10.52 -4.64 -7.28
N VAL A 88 9.44 -4.83 -6.50
CA VAL A 88 9.09 -6.16 -5.98
C VAL A 88 8.42 -7.07 -7.01
N SER A 89 7.84 -6.51 -8.07
CA SER A 89 7.18 -7.26 -9.15
C SER A 89 8.05 -7.41 -10.40
N ASP A 90 9.27 -6.89 -10.40
CA ASP A 90 10.12 -6.74 -11.59
C ASP A 90 9.41 -6.00 -12.74
N GLY A 91 8.57 -5.02 -12.40
CA GLY A 91 7.78 -4.23 -13.35
C GLY A 91 6.65 -5.01 -14.04
N LYS A 92 6.35 -6.23 -13.60
CA LYS A 92 5.33 -7.10 -14.23
C LYS A 92 3.91 -6.84 -13.73
N LEU A 93 3.74 -6.06 -12.67
CA LEU A 93 2.42 -5.75 -12.13
C LEU A 93 1.70 -4.75 -13.04
N GLU A 94 0.59 -5.19 -13.61
CA GLU A 94 -0.28 -4.34 -14.44
C GLU A 94 -1.30 -3.60 -13.58
N TRP A 95 -1.40 -2.29 -13.79
CA TRP A 95 -2.32 -1.42 -13.06
C TRP A 95 -3.53 -1.07 -13.91
N HIS A 96 -4.72 -1.31 -13.37
CA HIS A 96 -5.96 -0.85 -13.97
C HIS A 96 -6.46 0.40 -13.25
N LYS A 97 -6.55 1.51 -13.98
CA LYS A 97 -7.10 2.75 -13.44
C LYS A 97 -8.59 2.56 -13.16
N MET A 98 -9.03 2.95 -11.96
CA MET A 98 -10.46 3.05 -11.65
C MET A 98 -11.14 4.13 -12.51
N GLY A 99 -12.48 4.07 -12.57
CA GLY A 99 -13.26 5.18 -13.11
C GLY A 99 -12.94 6.49 -12.37
N ASN A 100 -13.13 7.63 -13.03
CA ASN A 100 -12.81 8.92 -12.41
C ASN A 100 -13.63 9.16 -11.14
N ASN A 101 -14.89 8.71 -11.10
CA ASN A 101 -15.66 8.63 -9.86
C ASN A 101 -15.28 7.35 -9.11
N TYR A 102 -14.42 7.47 -8.10
CA TYR A 102 -13.82 6.32 -7.42
C TYR A 102 -14.59 5.90 -6.18
N ASP A 103 -15.34 6.82 -5.54
CA ASP A 103 -16.25 6.50 -4.43
C ASP A 103 -17.57 7.24 -4.58
N ARG A 104 -18.67 6.60 -4.19
CA ARG A 104 -19.99 7.24 -4.08
C ARG A 104 -20.58 7.00 -2.71
N ILE A 105 -20.91 8.09 -2.02
CA ILE A 105 -21.56 8.07 -0.72
C ILE A 105 -23.05 8.28 -0.94
N ILE A 106 -23.87 7.30 -0.57
CA ILE A 106 -25.32 7.29 -0.83
C ILE A 106 -26.08 7.41 0.49
N PHE A 107 -26.91 8.45 0.59
CA PHE A 107 -27.92 8.64 1.63
C PHE A 107 -29.32 8.48 1.01
N PRO A 108 -30.39 8.29 1.81
CA PRO A 108 -31.75 8.15 1.28
C PRO A 108 -32.22 9.32 0.40
N ASP A 109 -31.78 10.54 0.72
CA ASP A 109 -32.22 11.79 0.11
C ASP A 109 -31.17 12.43 -0.80
N LYS A 110 -29.92 11.95 -0.79
CA LYS A 110 -28.81 12.59 -1.50
C LYS A 110 -27.64 11.65 -1.74
N GLN A 111 -26.76 12.04 -2.65
CA GLN A 111 -25.53 11.33 -2.96
C GLN A 111 -24.37 12.30 -3.15
N TYR A 112 -23.17 11.84 -2.80
CA TYR A 112 -21.92 12.58 -2.99
C TYR A 112 -20.95 11.69 -3.76
N ASN A 113 -20.45 12.17 -4.90
CA ASN A 113 -19.44 11.47 -5.68
C ASN A 113 -18.06 12.01 -5.32
N PHE A 114 -17.07 11.12 -5.26
CA PHE A 114 -15.67 11.49 -5.10
C PHE A 114 -14.98 11.28 -6.44
N VAL A 115 -14.71 12.38 -7.13
CA VAL A 115 -14.25 12.38 -8.52
C VAL A 115 -12.82 12.87 -8.61
N ALA A 116 -11.95 12.06 -9.22
CA ALA A 116 -10.59 12.46 -9.60
C ALA A 116 -10.63 13.31 -10.89
N PRO A 117 -9.70 14.26 -11.08
CA PRO A 117 -8.55 14.56 -10.23
C PRO A 117 -8.93 15.39 -9.00
N ARG A 118 -7.95 15.63 -8.12
CA ARG A 118 -8.12 16.34 -6.85
C ARG A 118 -8.85 17.69 -6.99
N GLU A 119 -8.61 18.41 -8.08
CA GLU A 119 -9.24 19.69 -8.38
C GLU A 119 -10.75 19.54 -8.56
N GLN A 120 -11.19 18.49 -9.27
CA GLN A 120 -12.61 18.17 -9.44
C GLN A 120 -13.23 17.77 -8.10
N PHE A 121 -12.57 16.91 -7.32
CA PHE A 121 -13.02 16.55 -5.99
C PHE A 121 -13.28 17.78 -5.11
N ILE A 122 -12.35 18.74 -5.10
CA ILE A 122 -12.50 19.98 -4.30
C ILE A 122 -13.68 20.81 -4.82
N GLN A 123 -13.84 20.95 -6.13
CA GLN A 123 -14.96 21.68 -6.73
C GLN A 123 -16.31 21.04 -6.39
N ASP A 124 -16.40 19.71 -6.49
CA ASP A 124 -17.61 18.96 -6.17
C ASP A 124 -17.97 19.10 -4.68
N MET A 125 -17.00 18.95 -3.78
CA MET A 125 -17.23 19.12 -2.33
C MET A 125 -17.72 20.53 -1.99
N VAL A 126 -17.17 21.56 -2.63
CA VAL A 126 -17.65 22.93 -2.47
C VAL A 126 -19.09 23.08 -2.96
N GLY A 127 -19.42 22.50 -4.11
CA GLY A 127 -20.79 22.51 -4.65
C GLY A 127 -21.79 21.78 -3.76
N TYR A 128 -21.37 20.69 -3.12
CA TYR A 128 -22.19 19.91 -2.18
C TYR A 128 -22.45 20.61 -0.86
N PHE A 129 -21.55 21.50 -0.43
CA PHE A 129 -21.64 22.21 0.85
C PHE A 129 -21.39 23.72 0.66
N PRO A 130 -22.35 24.47 0.09
CA PRO A 130 -22.20 25.90 -0.16
C PRO A 130 -21.83 26.69 1.11
N GLY A 131 -20.92 27.67 0.98
CA GLY A 131 -20.46 28.49 2.11
C GLY A 131 -19.30 27.87 2.91
N THR A 132 -18.76 26.72 2.47
CA THR A 132 -17.62 26.05 3.11
C THR A 132 -16.32 26.12 2.30
N GLU A 133 -16.27 26.92 1.23
CA GLU A 133 -15.19 27.01 0.25
C GLU A 133 -13.82 27.17 0.92
N ASN A 134 -13.70 28.19 1.78
CA ASN A 134 -12.47 28.52 2.47
C ASN A 134 -12.08 27.43 3.48
N LYS A 135 -13.08 26.81 4.13
CA LYS A 135 -12.86 25.73 5.10
C LYS A 135 -12.36 24.47 4.40
N MET A 136 -12.94 24.12 3.25
CA MET A 136 -12.51 22.97 2.44
C MET A 136 -11.08 23.15 1.93
N ARG A 137 -10.75 24.32 1.37
CA ARG A 137 -9.38 24.60 0.92
C ARG A 137 -8.37 24.52 2.06
N LYS A 138 -8.71 25.10 3.23
CA LYS A 138 -7.87 25.04 4.42
C LYS A 138 -7.69 23.61 4.92
N TYR A 139 -8.75 22.81 4.97
CA TYR A 139 -8.67 21.40 5.38
C TYR A 139 -7.73 20.61 4.48
N ILE A 140 -7.90 20.77 3.16
CA ILE A 140 -7.08 20.10 2.16
C ILE A 140 -5.60 20.51 2.26
N GLN A 141 -5.33 21.79 2.51
CA GLN A 141 -3.98 22.27 2.80
C GLN A 141 -3.40 21.64 4.08
N MET A 142 -4.19 21.56 5.15
CA MET A 142 -3.75 20.92 6.40
C MET A 142 -3.42 19.44 6.21
N VAL A 143 -4.18 18.72 5.39
CA VAL A 143 -3.87 17.33 5.03
C VAL A 143 -2.53 17.24 4.30
N ASP A 144 -2.24 18.14 3.35
CA ASP A 144 -0.94 18.16 2.68
C ASP A 144 0.22 18.45 3.63
N GLU A 145 0.04 19.41 4.53
CA GLU A 145 1.04 19.76 5.54
C GLU A 145 1.31 18.60 6.49
N ALA A 146 0.26 17.87 6.91
CA ALA A 146 0.39 16.67 7.73
C ALA A 146 1.10 15.52 6.99
N VAL A 147 0.82 15.32 5.71
CA VAL A 147 1.54 14.31 4.90
C VAL A 147 3.01 14.69 4.74
N LYS A 148 3.30 15.98 4.49
CA LYS A 148 4.67 16.49 4.34
C LYS A 148 5.48 16.38 5.62
N SER A 149 4.89 16.68 6.78
CA SER A 149 5.61 16.62 8.06
C SER A 149 6.09 15.22 8.41
N GLY A 150 5.36 14.18 8.00
CA GLY A 150 5.78 12.79 8.21
C GLY A 150 6.96 12.33 7.34
N GLN A 151 7.25 12.99 6.21
CA GLN A 151 8.24 12.51 5.25
C GLN A 151 9.65 12.46 5.83
N SER A 152 10.07 13.52 6.50
CA SER A 152 11.41 13.60 7.09
C SER A 152 11.59 12.61 8.25
N TYR A 153 10.51 12.33 9.00
CA TYR A 153 10.49 11.28 10.02
C TYR A 153 10.76 9.90 9.41
N PHE A 154 10.02 9.50 8.38
CA PHE A 154 10.23 8.20 7.75
C PHE A 154 11.57 8.11 7.02
N ALA A 155 12.04 9.20 6.40
CA ALA A 155 13.37 9.27 5.80
C ALA A 155 14.48 9.07 6.83
N ASN A 156 14.36 9.67 8.02
CA ASN A 156 15.29 9.46 9.13
C ASN A 156 15.33 7.99 9.56
N LYS A 157 14.19 7.31 9.65
CA LYS A 157 14.11 5.89 10.02
C LYS A 157 14.68 4.93 8.98
N ALA A 158 14.88 5.38 7.73
CA ALA A 158 15.57 4.62 6.70
C ALA A 158 17.10 4.73 6.79
N LEU A 159 17.64 5.65 7.60
CA LEU A 159 19.08 5.81 7.80
C LEU A 159 19.63 4.73 8.75
N PRO A 160 20.92 4.37 8.63
CA PRO A 160 21.59 3.55 9.64
C PRO A 160 21.42 4.16 11.05
N ASN A 161 21.23 3.32 12.07
CA ASN A 161 20.88 3.76 13.44
C ASN A 161 21.75 4.91 13.98
N TRP A 162 23.06 4.87 13.74
CA TRP A 162 23.98 5.91 14.22
C TRP A 162 23.70 7.27 13.55
N LEU A 163 23.41 7.26 12.25
CA LEU A 163 23.12 8.47 11.47
C LEU A 163 21.69 8.96 11.74
N GLY A 164 20.73 8.05 11.85
CA GLY A 164 19.34 8.37 12.21
C GLY A 164 19.24 9.03 13.59
N ASN A 165 19.94 8.50 14.61
CA ASN A 165 19.98 9.09 15.94
C ASN A 165 20.62 10.48 15.94
N PHE A 166 21.66 10.69 15.13
CA PHE A 166 22.34 11.98 15.01
C PHE A 166 21.48 13.05 14.30
N THR A 167 20.70 12.66 13.29
CA THR A 167 19.91 13.60 12.49
C THR A 167 18.47 13.76 12.98
N TYR A 168 18.02 12.98 13.97
CA TYR A 168 16.63 12.95 14.46
C TYR A 168 16.09 14.37 14.75
N ASN A 169 16.67 15.10 15.71
CA ASN A 169 16.21 16.43 16.10
C ASN A 169 16.27 17.50 15.00
N LYS A 170 16.97 17.24 13.88
CA LYS A 170 17.06 18.15 12.73
C LYS A 170 16.08 17.77 11.61
N MET A 171 15.67 16.51 11.56
CA MET A 171 14.77 15.98 10.54
C MET A 171 13.33 15.81 11.05
N THR A 172 13.12 15.75 12.36
CA THR A 172 11.81 15.51 13.00
C THR A 172 11.56 16.57 14.06
#